data_AF-A0A957WY02-F1
#
_entry.id   AF-A0A957WY02-F1
#
_cell.length_a   1.000
_cell.length_b   1.000
_cell.length_c   1.000
_cell.angle_alpha   90.00
_cell.angle_beta   90.00
_cell.angle_gamma   90.00
#
_symmetry.space_group_name_H-M   'P 1'
#
loop_
_entity.id
_entity.type
_entity.pdbx_description
1 polymer ?
#
loop_
_entity_poly.entity_id
_entity_poly.type
_entity_poly.pdbx_seq_one_letter_code
_entity_poly.pdbx_strand_id
1 'polypeptide(L)'
;MAADLRKRQERLAADDERRQDFTEELTTLDAERQTKLADARGRYTLRVETKLVNVLLVTQPKIALPMVISNRTAKITRTAVWDPLRHQLEPLVCDVCGRPGEDLHPHEPIHFSSFVQTHHTAAVQYRRLVGYRMGHR
;
A
#
# COMPACT_ATOMS: atom_id res chain seq x y z
N MET A 1 -19.26 -19.68 2.29
CA MET A 1 -20.39 -20.46 1.78
C MET A 1 -20.03 -21.26 0.51
N ALA A 2 -19.72 -20.65 -0.64
CA ALA A 2 -19.42 -21.42 -1.87
C ALA A 2 -18.21 -22.37 -1.77
N ALA A 3 -17.14 -21.97 -1.07
CA ALA A 3 -15.98 -22.83 -0.83
C ALA A 3 -16.27 -24.02 0.10
N ASP A 4 -17.30 -23.89 0.95
CA ASP A 4 -17.69 -24.91 1.92
C ASP A 4 -18.53 -26.02 1.27
N LEU A 5 -19.32 -25.64 0.25
CA LEU A 5 -20.11 -26.56 -0.57
C LEU A 5 -19.26 -27.39 -1.53
N ARG A 6 -18.22 -26.80 -2.15
CA ARG A 6 -17.25 -27.55 -2.98
C ARG A 6 -16.51 -28.62 -2.17
N LYS A 7 -16.09 -28.29 -0.95
CA LYS A 7 -15.52 -29.25 0.00
C LYS A 7 -16.49 -30.35 0.43
N ARG A 8 -17.80 -30.14 0.29
CA ARG A 8 -18.83 -31.14 0.59
C ARG A 8 -19.06 -32.05 -0.61
N GLN A 9 -19.07 -31.50 -1.82
CA GLN A 9 -19.11 -32.24 -3.09
C GLN A 9 -17.94 -33.23 -3.24
N GLU A 10 -16.72 -32.81 -2.87
CA GLU A 10 -15.53 -33.67 -2.84
C GLU A 10 -15.67 -34.84 -1.84
N ARG A 11 -16.42 -34.65 -0.74
CA ARG A 11 -16.66 -35.67 0.29
C ARG A 11 -17.78 -36.64 -0.05
N LEU A 12 -18.71 -36.25 -0.92
CA LEU A 12 -19.84 -37.08 -1.38
C LEU A 12 -19.47 -38.00 -2.55
N ALA A 13 -18.16 -38.23 -2.75
CA ALA A 13 -17.61 -38.88 -3.92
C ALA A 13 -17.89 -40.40 -4.08
N ALA A 14 -18.73 -40.98 -3.22
CA ALA A 14 -18.98 -42.42 -3.18
C ALA A 14 -20.45 -42.80 -3.48
N ASP A 15 -21.33 -41.82 -3.68
CA ASP A 15 -22.78 -42.02 -3.81
C ASP A 15 -23.30 -41.20 -5.00
N ASP A 16 -23.44 -41.86 -6.16
CA ASP A 16 -23.66 -41.20 -7.45
C ASP A 16 -25.05 -40.53 -7.57
N GLU A 17 -26.06 -41.05 -6.86
CA GLU A 17 -27.40 -40.45 -6.80
C GLU A 17 -27.35 -39.13 -6.00
N ARG A 18 -26.73 -39.15 -4.82
CA ARG A 18 -26.52 -37.92 -4.04
C ARG A 18 -25.67 -36.89 -4.79
N ARG A 19 -24.65 -37.33 -5.55
CA ARG A 19 -23.85 -36.42 -6.38
C ARG A 19 -24.68 -35.71 -7.44
N GLN A 20 -25.62 -36.40 -8.07
CA GLN A 20 -26.50 -35.81 -9.08
C GLN A 20 -27.40 -34.76 -8.42
N ASP A 21 -28.08 -35.10 -7.34
CA ASP A 21 -28.92 -34.16 -6.58
C ASP A 21 -28.15 -32.91 -6.14
N PHE A 22 -26.95 -33.08 -5.58
CA PHE A 22 -26.10 -31.95 -5.18
C PHE A 22 -25.61 -31.12 -6.37
N THR A 23 -25.38 -31.74 -7.53
CA THR A 23 -24.97 -31.03 -8.74
C THR A 23 -26.12 -30.23 -9.31
N GLU A 24 -27.34 -30.78 -9.31
CA GLU A 24 -28.57 -30.09 -9.70
C GLU A 24 -28.92 -28.93 -8.76
N GLU A 25 -28.70 -29.10 -7.45
CA GLU A 25 -28.85 -28.02 -6.48
C GLU A 25 -27.85 -26.88 -6.75
N LEU A 26 -26.59 -27.22 -7.02
CA LEU A 26 -25.55 -26.23 -7.33
C LEU A 26 -25.83 -25.47 -8.63
N THR A 27 -26.28 -26.15 -9.69
CA THR A 27 -26.60 -25.50 -10.97
C THR A 27 -27.79 -24.56 -10.83
N THR A 28 -28.81 -24.95 -10.07
CA THR A 28 -29.98 -24.12 -9.76
C THR A 28 -29.58 -22.87 -8.98
N LEU A 29 -28.75 -23.03 -7.93
CA LEU A 29 -28.27 -21.90 -7.14
C LEU A 29 -27.38 -20.95 -7.94
N ASP A 30 -26.53 -21.47 -8.83
CA ASP A 30 -25.71 -20.64 -9.71
C ASP A 30 -26.58 -19.87 -10.71
N ALA A 31 -27.63 -20.48 -11.27
CA ALA A 31 -28.58 -19.81 -12.15
C ALA A 31 -29.35 -18.68 -11.42
N GLU A 32 -29.81 -18.93 -10.19
CA GLU A 32 -30.43 -17.90 -9.35
C GLU A 32 -29.47 -16.76 -9.03
N ARG A 33 -28.22 -17.09 -8.68
CA ARG A 33 -27.18 -16.11 -8.38
C ARG A 33 -26.91 -15.24 -9.60
N GLN A 34 -26.78 -15.84 -10.78
CA GLN A 34 -26.56 -15.10 -12.02
C GLN A 34 -27.72 -14.15 -12.33
N THR A 35 -28.96 -14.61 -12.13
CA THR A 35 -30.17 -13.77 -12.29
C THR A 35 -30.17 -12.59 -11.32
N LYS A 36 -29.90 -12.84 -10.03
CA LYS A 36 -29.82 -11.81 -8.98
C LYS A 36 -28.69 -10.80 -9.28
N LEU A 37 -27.55 -11.26 -9.78
CA LEU A 37 -26.44 -10.39 -10.16
C LEU A 37 -26.76 -9.56 -11.42
N ALA A 38 -27.42 -10.15 -12.42
CA ALA A 38 -27.84 -9.44 -13.62
C ALA A 38 -28.86 -8.34 -13.28
N ASP A 39 -29.82 -8.65 -12.43
CA ASP A 39 -30.80 -7.71 -11.91
C ASP A 39 -30.16 -6.59 -11.09
N ALA A 40 -29.24 -6.91 -10.18
CA ALA A 40 -28.49 -5.92 -9.43
C ALA A 40 -27.65 -5.01 -10.34
N ARG A 41 -26.98 -5.57 -11.35
CA ARG A 41 -26.23 -4.77 -12.35
C ARG A 41 -27.17 -3.87 -13.13
N GLY A 42 -28.32 -4.36 -13.57
CA GLY A 42 -29.31 -3.56 -14.29
C GLY A 42 -29.87 -2.40 -13.46
N ARG A 43 -30.21 -2.65 -12.19
CA ARG A 43 -30.78 -1.62 -11.29
C ARG A 43 -29.76 -0.62 -10.76
N TYR A 44 -28.54 -1.07 -10.47
CA TYR A 44 -27.50 -0.27 -9.81
C TYR A 44 -26.37 0.15 -10.75
N THR A 45 -26.63 0.24 -12.06
CA THR A 45 -25.65 0.82 -12.99
C THR A 45 -25.54 2.32 -12.71
N LEU A 46 -24.37 2.73 -12.22
CA LEU A 46 -24.03 4.14 -12.02
C LEU A 46 -23.32 4.67 -13.26
N ARG A 47 -23.91 5.67 -13.90
CA ARG A 47 -23.24 6.46 -14.94
C ARG A 47 -22.56 7.64 -14.25
N VAL A 48 -21.24 7.63 -14.22
CA VAL A 48 -20.45 8.72 -13.67
C VAL A 48 -19.95 9.58 -14.81
N GLU A 49 -20.43 10.81 -14.89
CA GLU A 49 -19.90 11.82 -15.81
C GLU A 49 -18.93 12.70 -15.03
N THR A 50 -17.64 12.53 -15.29
CA THR A 50 -16.60 13.37 -14.69
C THR A 50 -16.23 14.48 -15.65
N LYS A 51 -16.21 15.72 -15.15
CA LYS A 51 -15.68 16.87 -15.87
C LYS A 51 -14.51 17.42 -15.08
N LEU A 52 -13.37 17.57 -15.77
CA LEU A 52 -12.22 18.25 -15.21
C LEU A 52 -12.54 19.74 -15.07
N VAL A 53 -12.73 20.21 -13.84
CA VAL A 53 -13.06 21.61 -13.57
C VAL A 53 -11.80 22.48 -13.55
N ASN A 54 -10.71 21.98 -12.99
CA ASN A 54 -9.44 22.70 -12.91
C ASN A 54 -8.27 21.73 -12.77
N VAL A 55 -7.10 22.13 -13.27
CA VAL A 55 -5.80 21.51 -13.01
C VAL A 55 -4.86 22.60 -12.53
N LEU A 56 -4.29 22.41 -11.35
CA LEU A 56 -3.24 23.26 -10.83
C LEU A 56 -1.91 22.52 -10.90
N LEU A 57 -0.93 23.09 -11.61
CA LEU A 57 0.45 22.64 -11.60
C LEU A 57 1.25 23.51 -10.63
N VAL A 58 1.71 22.93 -9.53
CA VAL A 58 2.61 23.62 -8.58
C VAL A 58 4.01 23.07 -8.74
N THR A 59 4.95 23.92 -9.14
CA THR A 59 6.38 23.61 -9.17
C THR A 59 7.02 24.13 -7.89
N GLN A 60 7.53 23.24 -7.05
CA GLN A 60 8.23 23.62 -5.82
C GLN A 60 9.72 23.24 -5.92
N PRO A 61 10.65 24.16 -5.63
CA PRO A 61 12.06 23.81 -5.52
C PRO A 61 12.26 22.95 -4.26
N LYS A 62 12.77 21.73 -4.46
CA LYS A 62 13.17 20.81 -3.39
C LYS A 62 14.68 20.62 -3.43
N ILE A 63 15.30 20.37 -2.28
CA ILE A 63 16.75 20.13 -2.22
C ILE A 63 16.95 18.62 -2.08
N ALA A 64 17.58 18.02 -3.09
CA ALA A 64 17.98 16.61 -3.06
C ALA A 64 19.36 16.47 -2.42
N LEU A 65 19.46 15.62 -1.41
CA LEU A 65 20.67 15.40 -0.61
C LEU A 65 21.04 13.91 -0.66
N PRO A 66 22.16 13.54 -1.29
CA PRO A 66 22.66 12.17 -1.19
C PRO A 66 23.13 11.91 0.23
N MET A 67 22.63 10.85 0.85
CA MET A 67 22.98 10.43 2.20
C MET A 67 23.33 8.96 2.25
N VAL A 68 24.18 8.60 3.19
CA VAL A 68 24.55 7.21 3.46
C VAL A 68 23.88 6.81 4.76
N ILE A 69 23.03 5.80 4.70
CA ILE A 69 22.39 5.15 5.84
C ILE A 69 23.16 3.86 6.09
N SER A 70 23.68 3.68 7.30
CA SER A 70 24.44 2.48 7.66
C SER A 70 24.04 1.95 9.02
N ASN A 71 23.96 0.62 9.14
CA ASN A 71 23.94 -0.07 10.43
C ASN A 71 25.21 -0.95 10.55
N ARG A 72 25.26 -1.83 11.55
CA ARG A 72 26.42 -2.73 11.76
C ARG A 72 26.67 -3.73 10.61
N THR A 73 25.64 -4.09 9.85
CA THR A 73 25.67 -5.19 8.87
C THR A 73 25.46 -4.73 7.42
N ALA A 74 25.07 -3.48 7.19
CA ALA A 74 24.67 -2.96 5.89
C ALA A 74 24.94 -1.45 5.78
N LYS A 75 25.25 -1.02 4.55
CA LYS A 75 25.44 0.37 4.16
C LYS A 75 24.68 0.61 2.86
N ILE A 76 23.86 1.65 2.82
CA ILE A 76 23.04 1.99 1.66
C ILE A 76 23.08 3.50 1.40
N THR A 77 23.14 3.88 0.14
CA THR A 77 23.08 5.28 -0.27
C THR A 77 21.65 5.60 -0.71
N ARG A 78 21.09 6.69 -0.20
CA ARG A 78 19.75 7.18 -0.52
C ARG A 78 19.77 8.66 -0.85
N THR A 79 18.77 9.12 -1.56
CA THR A 79 18.52 10.54 -1.75
C THR A 79 17.41 10.96 -0.79
N ALA A 80 17.75 11.77 0.19
CA ALA A 80 16.74 12.46 0.99
C ALA A 80 16.33 13.75 0.29
N VAL A 81 15.06 14.11 0.39
CA VAL A 81 14.53 15.34 -0.17
C VAL A 81 14.17 16.26 0.98
N TRP A 82 14.81 17.41 1.04
CA TRP A 82 14.44 18.47 1.98
C TRP A 82 13.38 19.37 1.36
N ASP A 83 12.30 19.58 2.10
CA ASP A 83 11.24 20.53 1.78
C ASP A 83 11.53 21.88 2.46
N PRO A 84 11.97 22.91 1.70
CA PRO A 84 12.26 24.22 2.26
C PRO A 84 11.03 24.95 2.77
N LEU A 85 9.83 24.59 2.32
CA LEU A 85 8.60 25.24 2.77
C LEU A 85 8.13 24.68 4.12
N ARG A 86 8.31 23.38 4.32
CA ARG A 86 7.93 22.69 5.56
C ARG A 86 9.05 22.59 6.58
N HIS A 87 10.28 22.97 6.20
CA HIS A 87 11.48 22.81 7.03
C HIS A 87 11.65 21.38 7.56
N GLN A 88 11.39 20.39 6.72
CA GLN A 88 11.51 18.97 7.08
C GLN A 88 11.98 18.13 5.91
N LEU A 89 12.52 16.94 6.21
CA LEU A 89 12.77 15.91 5.20
C LEU A 89 11.45 15.26 4.78
N GLU A 90 11.30 15.01 3.50
CA GLU A 90 10.22 14.16 3.00
C GLU A 90 10.50 12.70 3.40
N PRO A 91 9.45 11.93 3.77
CA PRO A 91 9.61 10.54 4.15
C PRO A 91 10.32 9.72 3.09
N LEU A 92 11.29 8.90 3.49
CA LEU A 92 11.95 7.99 2.58
C LEU A 92 11.00 6.85 2.20
N VAL A 93 11.13 6.37 0.97
CA VAL A 93 10.27 5.31 0.45
C VAL A 93 10.96 3.96 0.60
N CYS A 94 10.22 2.94 1.02
CA CYS A 94 10.71 1.58 1.06
C CYS A 94 10.90 1.01 -0.36
N ASP A 95 12.08 0.46 -0.66
CA ASP A 95 12.39 -0.14 -1.96
C ASP A 95 11.53 -1.37 -2.31
N VAL A 96 10.95 -2.04 -1.31
CA VAL A 96 10.17 -3.28 -1.51
C VAL A 96 8.69 -2.97 -1.72
N CYS A 97 8.09 -2.18 -0.82
CA CYS A 97 6.65 -1.92 -0.85
C CYS A 97 6.26 -0.55 -1.42
N GLY A 98 7.23 0.34 -1.68
CA GLY A 98 6.97 1.67 -2.25
C GLY A 98 6.24 2.63 -1.30
N ARG A 99 6.08 2.28 -0.02
CA ARG A 99 5.39 3.15 0.94
C ARG A 99 6.35 4.14 1.61
N PRO A 100 5.91 5.40 1.85
CA PRO A 100 6.67 6.35 2.64
C PRO A 100 6.69 5.93 4.11
N GLY A 101 7.82 6.13 4.78
CA GLY A 101 7.98 5.91 6.22
C GLY A 101 8.84 6.98 6.87
N GLU A 102 8.52 7.32 8.12
CA GLU A 102 9.37 8.17 8.96
C GLU A 102 10.56 7.37 9.51
N ASP A 103 10.35 6.08 9.77
CA ASP A 103 11.36 5.10 10.14
C ASP A 103 11.55 4.06 9.03
N LEU A 104 12.79 3.81 8.63
CA LEU A 104 13.14 2.73 7.70
C LEU A 104 13.72 1.54 8.46
N HIS A 105 12.91 0.50 8.59
CA HIS A 105 13.36 -0.82 9.06
C HIS A 105 13.61 -1.75 7.87
N PRO A 106 14.44 -2.81 8.04
CA PRO A 106 14.48 -3.92 7.09
C PRO A 106 13.06 -4.44 6.85
N HIS A 107 12.69 -4.65 5.59
CA HIS A 107 11.31 -5.03 5.24
C HIS A 107 10.97 -6.44 5.76
N GLU A 108 10.26 -6.52 6.88
CA GLU A 108 9.61 -7.75 7.34
C GLU A 108 8.26 -7.95 6.63
N PRO A 109 7.87 -9.21 6.31
CA PRO A 109 6.65 -9.51 5.57
C PRO A 109 5.41 -9.46 6.47
N ILE A 110 5.14 -8.36 7.18
CA ILE A 110 3.91 -8.19 7.95
C ILE A 110 3.49 -6.71 7.99
N HIS A 111 2.84 -6.21 6.93
CA HIS A 111 2.15 -4.93 7.00
C HIS A 111 0.77 -5.13 7.65
N PHE A 112 0.69 -5.01 8.97
CA PHE A 112 -0.57 -4.69 9.66
C PHE A 112 -0.65 -3.17 9.86
N SER A 113 -1.80 -2.61 9.50
CA SER A 113 -2.09 -1.19 9.60
C SER A 113 -2.19 -0.75 11.06
N SER A 114 -1.38 0.21 11.46
CA SER A 114 -1.64 1.12 12.58
C SER A 114 -0.51 2.12 12.61
N PHE A 115 -0.65 3.37 13.01
CA PHE A 115 -1.74 4.25 13.40
C PHE A 115 -0.97 5.54 13.73
N VAL A 116 -1.54 6.69 13.43
CA VAL A 116 -0.94 7.99 13.78
C VAL A 116 -0.62 8.00 15.28
N GLN A 117 0.65 8.06 15.65
CA GLN A 117 1.02 8.39 17.02
C GLN A 117 2.04 9.52 17.01
N THR A 118 1.48 10.72 17.10
CA THR A 118 2.11 11.96 17.49
C THR A 118 2.96 11.73 18.74
N HIS A 119 4.29 11.79 18.62
CA HIS A 119 5.14 12.15 19.74
C HIS A 119 6.27 13.05 19.28
N HIS A 120 6.11 14.34 19.62
CA HIS A 120 7.20 15.23 19.93
C HIS A 120 8.24 14.49 20.79
N THR A 121 9.43 14.27 20.25
CA THR A 121 10.75 14.58 20.84
C THR A 121 11.83 13.73 20.20
N ALA A 122 12.69 14.36 19.41
CA ALA A 122 14.10 13.97 19.32
C ALA A 122 14.87 15.14 18.71
N ALA A 123 15.38 16.00 19.60
CA ALA A 123 16.50 16.85 19.28
C ALA A 123 17.69 15.96 18.93
N VAL A 124 17.90 15.66 17.65
CA VAL A 124 19.14 15.05 17.19
C VAL A 124 20.13 16.17 16.89
N GLN A 125 21.07 16.23 17.81
CA GLN A 125 22.14 17.19 18.01
C GLN A 125 23.11 17.21 16.81
N TYR A 126 22.83 18.01 15.78
CA TYR A 126 23.81 18.34 14.73
C TYR A 126 24.83 19.36 15.25
N ARG A 127 25.76 18.90 16.08
CA ARG A 127 26.93 19.68 16.51
C ARG A 127 28.22 19.01 16.08
N ARG A 128 28.59 19.22 14.81
CA ARG A 128 29.94 19.37 14.26
C ARG A 128 29.87 19.06 12.78
N LEU A 129 30.01 20.10 11.97
CA LEU A 129 30.78 20.13 10.71
C LEU A 129 30.65 21.55 10.12
N VAL A 130 30.96 22.56 10.94
CA VAL A 130 31.31 23.90 10.44
C VAL A 130 32.79 24.08 10.74
N GLY A 131 33.59 23.64 9.79
CA GLY A 131 35.04 23.75 9.78
C GLY A 131 35.53 23.82 8.33
N TYR A 132 34.79 24.50 7.46
CA TYR A 132 35.29 24.89 6.14
C TYR A 132 36.20 26.10 6.33
N ARG A 133 37.51 25.85 6.38
CA ARG A 133 38.55 26.86 6.35
C ARG A 133 38.72 27.30 4.88
N MET A 134 38.08 28.40 4.50
CA MET A 134 38.41 29.14 3.28
C MET A 134 39.61 30.06 3.53
N GLY A 135 40.48 30.19 2.52
CA GLY A 135 41.50 31.24 2.36
C GLY A 135 42.81 30.99 3.11
N HIS A 136 43.98 31.34 2.60
CA HIS A 136 44.40 32.01 1.36
C HIS A 136 45.94 31.95 1.33
N ARG A 137 46.52 31.89 0.12
CA ARG A 137 47.94 32.07 -0.26
C ARG A 137 48.86 30.87 -0.13
#